data_AF-A0ABD5X181-F1
#
_entry.id   AF-A0ABD5X181-F1
#
_cell.length_a   1.000
_cell.length_b   1.000
_cell.length_c   1.000
_cell.angle_alpha   90.00
_cell.angle_beta   90.00
_cell.angle_gamma   90.00
#
_symmetry.space_group_name_H-M   'P 1'
#
loop_
_entity.id
_entity.type
_entity.pdbx_description
1 polymer ?
#
loop_
_entity_poly.entity_id
_entity_poly.type
_entity_poly.pdbx_seq_one_letter_code
_entity_poly.pdbx_strand_id
1 'polypeptide(L)'
;MHDADDERAVGEVVEYCRTQAGLLAGRVETMAAEAETLIEEIDEGVADLRASLAERETELDADSSTEAADSPDGDTPQDGDDSTDEDVSDLAAAESDLQRKQATVEATETRMRLFQELASDYLDLADDLLAEHDAGDLDADDAVRRVVSFEAERDAPAYFEERETLVEVARRGSADADADTDGDTDTDTDADADGAGNGDEDETTDE
;
A
#
# COMPACT_ATOMS: atom_id res chain seq x y z
N MET A 1 -37.09 0.15 -21.59
CA MET A 1 -36.12 -0.96 -21.77
C MET A 1 -34.80 -0.52 -21.14
N HIS A 2 -34.35 0.71 -21.43
CA HIS A 2 -33.26 1.38 -20.72
C HIS A 2 -33.35 1.31 -19.19
N ASP A 3 -34.51 1.63 -18.57
CA ASP A 3 -34.63 1.59 -17.10
C ASP A 3 -34.29 0.24 -16.45
N ALA A 4 -34.64 -0.88 -17.10
CA ALA A 4 -34.36 -2.21 -16.57
C ALA A 4 -32.92 -2.66 -16.82
N ASP A 5 -32.26 -2.08 -17.82
CA ASP A 5 -30.84 -2.29 -18.08
C ASP A 5 -30.01 -1.42 -17.13
N ASP A 6 -30.47 -0.21 -16.82
CA ASP A 6 -29.87 0.69 -15.82
C ASP A 6 -29.99 0.13 -14.40
N GLU A 7 -31.16 -0.40 -14.02
CA GLU A 7 -31.36 -1.07 -12.72
C GLU A 7 -30.40 -2.25 -12.53
N ARG A 8 -30.18 -3.04 -13.59
CA ARG A 8 -29.19 -4.12 -13.55
C ARG A 8 -27.78 -3.57 -13.39
N ALA A 9 -27.40 -2.57 -14.19
CA ALA A 9 -26.05 -2.03 -14.20
C ALA A 9 -25.69 -1.35 -12.87
N VAL A 10 -26.60 -0.55 -12.30
CA VAL A 10 -26.40 0.03 -10.97
C VAL A 10 -26.29 -1.06 -9.91
N GLY A 11 -27.13 -2.10 -9.99
CA GLY A 11 -27.02 -3.27 -9.11
C GLY A 11 -25.64 -3.93 -9.18
N GLU A 12 -25.05 -4.05 -10.37
CA GLU A 12 -23.68 -4.58 -10.55
C GLU A 12 -22.61 -3.68 -9.91
N VAL A 13 -22.78 -2.34 -10.00
CA VAL A 13 -21.87 -1.38 -9.34
C VAL A 13 -21.98 -1.46 -7.81
N VAL A 14 -23.20 -1.58 -7.27
CA VAL A 14 -23.43 -1.77 -5.83
C VAL A 14 -22.79 -3.07 -5.34
N GLU A 15 -22.95 -4.17 -6.08
CA GLU A 15 -22.31 -5.45 -5.77
C GLU A 15 -20.78 -5.40 -5.89
N TYR A 16 -20.25 -4.62 -6.82
CA TYR A 16 -18.82 -4.32 -6.88
C TYR A 16 -18.33 -3.66 -5.58
N CYS A 17 -18.99 -2.59 -5.12
CA CYS A 17 -18.62 -1.90 -3.87
C CYS A 17 -18.66 -2.85 -2.66
N ARG A 18 -19.71 -3.66 -2.53
CA ARG A 18 -19.82 -4.67 -1.47
C ARG A 18 -18.72 -5.73 -1.55
N THR A 19 -18.36 -6.15 -2.76
CA THR A 19 -17.25 -7.08 -2.98
C THR A 19 -15.92 -6.47 -2.53
N GLN A 20 -15.65 -5.21 -2.89
CA GLN A 20 -14.43 -4.51 -2.46
C GLN A 20 -14.35 -4.39 -0.93
N ALA A 21 -15.45 -4.00 -0.28
CA ALA A 21 -15.52 -3.96 1.18
C ALA A 21 -15.24 -5.33 1.82
N GLY A 22 -15.80 -6.41 1.26
CA GLY A 22 -15.55 -7.77 1.73
C GLY A 22 -14.09 -8.21 1.58
N LEU A 23 -13.42 -7.84 0.49
CA LEU A 23 -12.00 -8.12 0.29
C LEU A 23 -11.12 -7.40 1.31
N LEU A 24 -11.40 -6.12 1.56
CA LEU A 24 -10.69 -5.32 2.56
C LEU A 24 -10.88 -5.90 3.97
N ALA A 25 -12.10 -6.30 4.32
CA ALA A 25 -12.40 -6.97 5.59
C ALA A 25 -11.62 -8.28 5.75
N GLY A 26 -11.57 -9.13 4.71
CA GLY A 26 -10.77 -10.36 4.74
C GLY A 26 -9.27 -10.11 4.91
N ARG A 27 -8.74 -9.01 4.32
CA ARG A 27 -7.34 -8.62 4.53
C ARG A 27 -7.10 -8.16 5.97
N VAL A 28 -8.03 -7.44 6.57
CA VAL A 28 -7.98 -7.04 7.99
C VAL A 28 -7.99 -8.27 8.89
N GLU A 29 -8.83 -9.26 8.64
CA GLU A 29 -8.84 -10.52 9.40
C GLU A 29 -7.48 -11.24 9.33
N THR A 30 -6.85 -11.25 8.16
CA THR A 30 -5.50 -11.83 7.97
C THR A 30 -4.45 -11.04 8.77
N MET A 31 -4.45 -9.71 8.64
CA MET A 31 -3.52 -8.85 9.37
C MET A 31 -3.71 -8.94 10.90
N ALA A 32 -4.95 -9.14 11.36
CA ALA A 32 -5.24 -9.31 12.78
C ALA A 32 -4.62 -10.61 13.32
N ALA A 33 -4.77 -11.73 12.61
CA ALA A 33 -4.15 -13.00 13.00
C ALA A 33 -2.61 -12.93 13.00
N GLU A 34 -2.02 -12.22 12.01
CA GLU A 34 -0.58 -11.96 11.97
C GLU A 34 -0.12 -11.10 13.16
N ALA A 35 -0.88 -10.04 13.49
CA ALA A 35 -0.58 -9.19 14.64
C ALA A 35 -0.70 -9.93 15.98
N GLU A 36 -1.71 -10.78 16.15
CA GLU A 36 -1.87 -11.64 17.34
C GLU A 36 -0.67 -12.56 17.53
N THR A 37 -0.21 -13.21 16.44
CA THR A 37 1.00 -14.05 16.47
C THR A 37 2.24 -13.25 16.88
N LEU A 38 2.40 -12.04 16.33
CA LEU A 38 3.52 -11.16 16.70
C LEU A 38 3.46 -10.71 18.16
N ILE A 39 2.27 -10.46 18.70
CA ILE A 39 2.07 -10.08 20.11
C ILE A 39 2.47 -11.25 21.02
N GLU A 40 2.09 -12.49 20.68
CA GLU A 40 2.51 -13.68 21.44
C GLU A 40 4.04 -13.84 21.43
N GLU A 41 4.70 -13.65 20.28
CA GLU A 41 6.17 -13.67 20.19
C GLU A 41 6.84 -12.56 21.02
N ILE A 42 6.22 -11.38 21.10
CA ILE A 42 6.72 -10.28 21.92
C ILE A 42 6.61 -10.65 23.40
N ASP A 43 5.47 -11.19 23.84
CA ASP A 43 5.26 -11.59 25.23
C ASP A 43 6.23 -12.69 25.66
N GLU A 44 6.48 -13.68 24.78
CA GLU A 44 7.50 -14.72 24.98
C GLU A 44 8.90 -14.10 25.08
N GLY A 45 9.32 -13.26 24.12
CA GLY A 45 10.64 -12.66 24.15
C GLY A 45 10.85 -11.70 25.34
N VAL A 46 9.81 -11.02 25.82
CA VAL A 46 9.87 -10.24 27.06
C VAL A 46 10.06 -11.14 28.29
N ALA A 47 9.40 -12.30 28.32
CA ALA A 47 9.58 -13.27 29.40
C ALA A 47 11.01 -13.84 29.40
N ASP A 48 11.54 -14.17 28.22
CA ASP A 48 12.91 -14.66 28.05
C ASP A 48 13.94 -13.62 28.50
N LEU A 49 13.81 -12.36 28.06
CA LEU A 49 14.69 -11.27 28.51
C LEU A 49 14.69 -11.13 30.04
N ARG A 50 13.52 -11.23 30.69
CA ARG A 50 13.42 -11.17 32.15
C ARG A 50 14.10 -12.37 32.82
N ALA A 51 13.99 -13.56 32.23
CA ALA A 51 14.64 -14.77 32.73
C ALA A 51 16.17 -14.65 32.62
N SER A 52 16.69 -14.22 31.47
CA SER A 52 18.13 -13.98 31.26
C SER A 52 18.69 -12.95 32.23
N LEU A 53 17.95 -11.86 32.48
CA LEU A 53 18.35 -10.85 33.46
C LEU A 53 18.41 -11.40 34.89
N ALA A 54 17.44 -12.24 35.28
CA ALA A 54 17.40 -12.84 36.61
C ALA A 54 18.50 -13.91 36.82
N GLU A 55 18.82 -14.69 35.78
CA GLU A 55 19.92 -15.64 35.81
C GLU A 55 21.26 -14.92 36.02
N ARG A 56 21.48 -13.82 35.29
CA ARG A 56 22.67 -12.99 35.42
C ARG A 56 22.78 -12.29 36.79
N GLU A 57 21.68 -11.79 37.35
CA GLU A 57 21.65 -11.26 38.72
C GLU A 57 22.08 -12.34 39.74
N THR A 58 21.58 -13.57 39.57
CA THR A 58 21.95 -14.71 40.42
C THR A 58 23.43 -15.08 40.30
N GLU A 59 24.00 -15.00 39.10
CA GLU A 59 25.41 -15.29 38.84
C GLU A 59 26.34 -14.25 39.49
N LEU A 60 25.97 -12.97 39.40
CA LEU A 60 26.66 -11.85 40.06
C LEU A 60 26.63 -11.97 41.59
N ASP A 61 25.51 -12.39 42.18
CA ASP A 61 25.39 -12.62 43.63
C ASP A 61 26.22 -13.81 44.12
N ALA A 62 26.33 -14.88 43.31
CA ALA A 62 27.09 -16.08 43.63
C ALA A 62 28.61 -15.82 43.62
N ASP A 63 29.11 -15.02 42.69
CA ASP A 63 30.53 -14.66 42.60
C ASP A 63 30.96 -13.77 43.79
N SER A 64 30.09 -12.85 44.23
CA SER A 64 30.33 -11.99 45.40
C SER A 64 30.47 -12.74 46.73
N SER A 65 29.95 -13.97 46.81
CA SER A 65 30.01 -14.81 48.02
C SER A 65 31.30 -15.64 48.15
N THR A 66 32.19 -15.61 47.15
CA THR A 66 33.43 -16.44 47.12
C THR A 66 34.71 -15.65 47.47
N GLU A 67 34.65 -14.31 47.53
CA GLU A 67 35.77 -13.41 47.88
C GLU A 67 35.97 -13.25 49.42
N ALA A 68 35.95 -14.36 50.15
CA ALA A 68 36.32 -14.40 51.57
C ALA A 68 37.24 -15.59 51.90
N ALA A 69 38.26 -15.82 51.07
CA ALA A 69 39.37 -16.73 51.41
C ALA A 69 40.71 -16.20 50.90
N ASP A 70 41.35 -15.40 51.76
CA ASP A 70 42.78 -15.11 51.91
C ASP A 70 43.76 -16.01 51.12
N SER A 71 44.48 -15.46 50.12
CA SER A 71 45.92 -15.68 49.88
C SER A 71 46.47 -14.79 48.75
N PRO A 72 47.60 -14.09 48.94
CA PRO A 72 48.33 -13.39 47.88
C PRO A 72 49.35 -14.34 47.22
N ASP A 73 49.81 -13.97 46.02
CA ASP A 73 50.77 -14.67 45.14
C ASP A 73 50.18 -15.71 44.18
N GLY A 74 49.84 -15.24 42.99
CA GLY A 74 49.47 -16.06 41.84
C GLY A 74 49.30 -15.20 40.59
N ASP A 75 50.41 -14.90 39.92
CA ASP A 75 50.47 -14.37 38.55
C ASP A 75 49.81 -15.39 37.61
N THR A 76 48.50 -15.29 37.46
CA THR A 76 47.75 -15.86 36.33
C THR A 76 47.17 -14.69 35.56
N PRO A 77 47.39 -14.60 34.23
CA PRO A 77 46.54 -13.76 33.40
C PRO A 77 45.12 -14.25 33.66
N GLN A 78 44.36 -13.43 34.38
CA GLN A 78 42.94 -13.65 34.54
C GLN A 78 42.37 -13.45 33.15
N ASP A 79 42.18 -14.55 32.43
CA ASP A 79 41.22 -14.69 31.33
C ASP A 79 39.82 -14.43 31.92
N GLY A 80 39.62 -13.20 32.39
CA GLY A 80 38.34 -12.72 32.85
C GLY A 80 37.65 -12.04 31.69
N ASP A 81 36.36 -12.32 31.57
CA ASP A 81 35.41 -11.36 31.04
C ASP A 81 35.31 -11.27 29.50
N ASP A 82 35.35 -12.40 28.79
CA ASP A 82 34.86 -12.47 27.39
C ASP A 82 33.36 -12.85 27.34
N SER A 83 32.88 -13.58 28.37
CA SER A 83 31.50 -14.10 28.47
C SER A 83 30.47 -12.99 28.71
N THR A 84 30.79 -12.04 29.57
CA THR A 84 29.92 -10.93 29.99
C THR A 84 29.69 -9.87 28.92
N ASP A 85 30.65 -9.66 28.00
CA ASP A 85 30.48 -8.75 26.86
C ASP A 85 29.59 -9.38 25.78
N GLU A 86 29.74 -10.69 25.56
CA GLU A 86 28.92 -11.48 24.63
C GLU A 86 27.47 -11.60 25.13
N ASP A 87 27.24 -11.85 26.43
CA ASP A 87 25.90 -11.87 27.03
C ASP A 87 25.18 -10.51 26.97
N VAL A 88 25.92 -9.40 27.11
CA VAL A 88 25.35 -8.04 26.98
C VAL A 88 24.98 -7.74 25.54
N SER A 89 25.79 -8.20 24.59
CA SER A 89 25.51 -8.09 23.15
C SER A 89 24.25 -8.87 22.76
N ASP A 90 24.10 -10.10 23.26
CA ASP A 90 22.93 -10.94 23.00
C ASP A 90 21.65 -10.33 23.59
N LEU A 91 21.72 -9.77 24.80
CA LEU A 91 20.60 -9.06 25.42
C LEU A 91 20.18 -7.82 24.61
N ALA A 92 21.15 -7.04 24.14
CA ALA A 92 20.87 -5.87 23.30
C ALA A 92 20.27 -6.25 21.94
N ALA A 93 20.70 -7.36 21.36
CA ALA A 93 20.12 -7.89 20.12
C ALA A 93 18.67 -8.34 20.33
N ALA A 94 18.38 -9.05 21.42
CA ALA A 94 17.03 -9.47 21.78
C ALA A 94 16.10 -8.28 22.08
N GLU A 95 16.59 -7.25 22.79
CA GLU A 95 15.83 -6.00 22.99
C GLU A 95 15.51 -5.32 21.65
N SER A 96 16.48 -5.23 20.74
CA SER A 96 16.28 -4.62 19.42
C SER A 96 15.26 -5.39 18.57
N ASP A 97 15.24 -6.72 18.65
CA ASP A 97 14.25 -7.55 17.96
C ASP A 97 12.84 -7.31 18.49
N LEU A 98 12.66 -7.24 19.81
CA LEU A 98 11.36 -6.92 20.42
C LEU A 98 10.86 -5.53 20.03
N GLN A 99 11.72 -4.52 20.04
CA GLN A 99 11.35 -3.17 19.61
C GLN A 99 10.92 -3.15 18.13
N ARG A 100 11.61 -3.91 17.27
CA ARG A 100 11.24 -4.06 15.86
C ARG A 100 9.87 -4.73 15.70
N LYS A 101 9.61 -5.80 16.45
CA LYS A 101 8.31 -6.50 16.44
C LYS A 101 7.19 -5.58 16.92
N GLN A 102 7.38 -4.84 18.02
CA GLN A 102 6.40 -3.85 18.51
C GLN A 102 6.09 -2.79 17.45
N ALA A 103 7.12 -2.20 16.81
CA ALA A 103 6.92 -1.24 15.73
C ALA A 103 6.16 -1.84 14.54
N THR A 104 6.36 -3.14 14.26
CA THR A 104 5.63 -3.87 13.20
C THR A 104 4.16 -4.04 13.56
N VAL A 105 3.85 -4.36 14.82
CA VAL A 105 2.46 -4.45 15.32
C VAL A 105 1.76 -3.09 15.19
N GLU A 106 2.37 -2.00 15.67
CA GLU A 106 1.79 -0.65 15.60
C GLU A 106 1.51 -0.20 14.16
N ALA A 107 2.45 -0.49 13.25
CA ALA A 107 2.28 -0.22 11.82
C ALA A 107 1.13 -1.05 11.24
N THR A 108 1.04 -2.31 11.63
CA THR A 108 -0.04 -3.23 11.20
C THR A 108 -1.40 -2.76 11.70
N GLU A 109 -1.51 -2.34 12.96
CA GLU A 109 -2.75 -1.78 13.52
C GLU A 109 -3.22 -0.51 12.78
N THR A 110 -2.27 0.37 12.47
CA THR A 110 -2.57 1.58 11.68
C THR A 110 -3.08 1.20 10.30
N ARG A 111 -2.43 0.24 9.64
CA ARG A 111 -2.86 -0.28 8.34
C ARG A 111 -4.25 -0.92 8.43
N MET A 112 -4.51 -1.77 9.42
CA MET A 112 -5.83 -2.38 9.63
C MET A 112 -6.94 -1.34 9.75
N ARG A 113 -6.70 -0.24 10.48
CA ARG A 113 -7.69 0.84 10.62
C ARG A 113 -8.03 1.49 9.28
N LEU A 114 -7.02 1.77 8.45
CA LEU A 114 -7.22 2.36 7.12
C LEU A 114 -8.00 1.42 6.19
N PHE A 115 -7.72 0.11 6.24
CA PHE A 115 -8.47 -0.88 5.47
C PHE A 115 -9.93 -0.97 5.94
N GLN A 116 -10.19 -0.92 7.26
CA GLN A 116 -11.55 -0.93 7.82
C GLN A 116 -12.33 0.32 7.45
N GLU A 117 -11.68 1.49 7.51
CA GLU A 117 -12.28 2.76 7.09
C GLU A 117 -12.71 2.69 5.62
N LEU A 118 -11.78 2.35 4.72
CA LEU A 118 -12.08 2.21 3.29
C LEU A 118 -13.18 1.18 3.02
N ALA A 119 -13.20 0.06 3.75
CA ALA A 119 -14.26 -0.94 3.62
C ALA A 119 -15.64 -0.39 4.01
N SER A 120 -15.71 0.38 5.11
CA SER A 120 -16.94 1.06 5.53
C SER A 120 -17.39 2.06 4.48
N ASP A 121 -16.48 2.87 3.95
CA ASP A 121 -16.80 3.88 2.96
C ASP A 121 -17.32 3.27 1.65
N TYR A 122 -16.82 2.09 1.24
CA TYR A 122 -17.38 1.35 0.11
C TYR A 122 -18.82 0.87 0.38
N LEU A 123 -19.13 0.45 1.61
CA LEU A 123 -20.49 0.03 1.97
C LEU A 123 -21.43 1.24 2.01
N ASP A 124 -20.99 2.35 2.59
CA ASP A 124 -21.76 3.60 2.62
C ASP A 124 -22.03 4.09 1.19
N LEU A 125 -21.02 4.06 0.31
CA LEU A 125 -21.20 4.39 -1.10
C LEU A 125 -22.18 3.45 -1.80
N ALA A 126 -22.12 2.15 -1.52
CA ALA A 126 -23.06 1.17 -2.10
C ALA A 126 -24.52 1.48 -1.71
N ASP A 127 -24.75 1.86 -0.46
CA ASP A 127 -26.07 2.23 0.04
C ASP A 127 -26.55 3.57 -0.54
N ASP A 128 -25.65 4.56 -0.67
CA ASP A 128 -25.95 5.85 -1.30
C ASP A 128 -26.34 5.68 -2.77
N LEU A 129 -25.57 4.88 -3.54
CA LEU A 129 -25.87 4.60 -4.94
C LEU A 129 -27.24 3.93 -5.12
N LEU A 130 -27.56 2.97 -4.25
CA LEU A 130 -28.87 2.30 -4.28
C LEU A 130 -30.00 3.27 -3.96
N ALA A 131 -29.82 4.13 -2.95
CA ALA A 131 -30.84 5.09 -2.54
C ALA A 131 -31.09 6.17 -3.60
N GLU A 132 -30.03 6.70 -4.23
CA GLU A 132 -30.13 7.68 -5.32
C GLU A 132 -30.78 7.07 -6.58
N HIS A 133 -30.47 5.79 -6.87
CA HIS A 133 -31.10 5.07 -7.98
C HIS A 133 -32.59 4.79 -7.74
N ASP A 134 -32.96 4.32 -6.53
CA ASP A 134 -34.36 4.10 -6.15
C ASP A 134 -35.19 5.41 -6.20
N ALA A 135 -34.55 6.56 -5.99
CA ALA A 135 -35.15 7.88 -6.15
C ALA A 135 -35.29 8.32 -7.62
N GLY A 136 -34.61 7.65 -8.55
CA GLY A 136 -34.57 7.97 -9.98
C GLY A 136 -33.59 9.11 -10.33
N ASP A 137 -32.67 9.44 -9.43
CA ASP A 137 -31.71 10.54 -9.58
C ASP A 137 -30.35 10.06 -10.13
N LEU A 138 -30.16 8.75 -10.28
CA LEU A 138 -28.89 8.13 -10.66
C LEU A 138 -29.06 7.08 -11.76
N ASP A 139 -28.34 7.28 -12.86
CA ASP A 139 -28.18 6.30 -13.94
C ASP A 139 -26.89 5.47 -13.80
N ALA A 140 -26.72 4.49 -14.68
CA ALA A 140 -25.60 3.56 -14.63
C ALA A 140 -24.23 4.22 -14.86
N ASP A 141 -24.15 5.15 -15.82
CA ASP A 141 -22.90 5.87 -16.14
C ASP A 141 -22.48 6.78 -14.98
N ASP A 142 -23.45 7.47 -14.37
CA ASP A 142 -23.23 8.31 -13.21
C ASP A 142 -22.81 7.49 -11.98
N ALA A 143 -23.36 6.29 -11.79
CA ALA A 143 -22.94 5.37 -10.73
C ALA A 143 -21.47 4.94 -10.89
N VAL A 144 -21.06 4.52 -12.10
CA VAL A 144 -19.66 4.17 -12.38
C VAL A 144 -18.73 5.38 -12.16
N ARG A 145 -19.13 6.56 -12.64
CA ARG A 145 -18.35 7.79 -12.44
C ARG A 145 -18.18 8.11 -10.95
N ARG A 146 -19.23 7.92 -10.15
CA ARG A 146 -19.19 8.12 -8.69
C ARG A 146 -18.15 7.23 -8.04
N VAL A 147 -18.12 5.94 -8.38
CA VAL A 147 -17.15 4.98 -7.84
C VAL A 147 -15.72 5.32 -8.28
N VAL A 148 -15.50 5.66 -9.54
CA VAL A 148 -14.18 6.08 -10.04
C VAL A 148 -13.67 7.33 -9.31
N SER A 149 -14.54 8.33 -9.09
CA SER A 149 -14.19 9.52 -8.31
C SER A 149 -13.86 9.17 -6.86
N PHE A 150 -14.69 8.36 -6.22
CA PHE A 150 -14.45 7.87 -4.86
C PHE A 150 -13.10 7.16 -4.73
N GLU A 151 -12.79 6.23 -5.62
CA GLU A 151 -11.54 5.47 -5.61
C GLU A 151 -10.33 6.37 -5.83
N ALA A 152 -10.45 7.38 -6.70
CA ALA A 152 -9.39 8.36 -6.92
C ALA A 152 -9.14 9.24 -5.69
N GLU A 153 -10.20 9.66 -4.98
CA GLU A 153 -10.12 10.49 -3.78
C GLU A 153 -9.51 9.75 -2.59
N ARG A 154 -9.77 8.44 -2.47
CA ARG A 154 -9.26 7.60 -1.38
C ARG A 154 -7.96 6.87 -1.69
N ASP A 155 -7.42 7.05 -2.89
CA ASP A 155 -6.27 6.30 -3.40
C ASP A 155 -6.45 4.77 -3.24
N ALA A 156 -7.65 4.30 -3.59
CA ALA A 156 -8.03 2.89 -3.45
C ALA A 156 -7.03 1.89 -4.07
N PRO A 157 -6.37 2.15 -5.23
CA PRO A 157 -5.39 1.22 -5.79
C PRO A 157 -4.26 0.82 -4.83
N ALA A 158 -3.87 1.69 -3.90
CA ALA A 158 -2.83 1.40 -2.92
C ALA A 158 -3.19 0.26 -1.94
N TYR A 159 -4.48 -0.10 -1.84
CA TYR A 159 -5.02 -1.10 -0.93
C TYR A 159 -5.30 -2.45 -1.61
N PHE A 160 -5.26 -2.51 -2.94
CA PHE A 160 -5.57 -3.69 -3.74
C PHE A 160 -4.36 -4.11 -4.58
N GLU A 161 -3.45 -4.88 -3.99
CA GLU A 161 -2.20 -5.29 -4.65
C GLU A 161 -2.40 -6.35 -5.75
N GLU A 162 -3.44 -7.18 -5.62
CA GLU A 162 -3.68 -8.35 -6.47
C GLU A 162 -4.76 -8.11 -7.54
N ARG A 163 -5.41 -6.94 -7.52
CA ARG A 163 -6.60 -6.67 -8.35
C ARG A 163 -6.60 -5.24 -8.83
N GLU A 164 -7.01 -5.09 -10.08
CA GLU A 164 -7.24 -3.79 -10.68
C GLU A 164 -8.58 -3.20 -10.20
N THR A 165 -8.55 -1.92 -9.85
CA THR A 165 -9.71 -1.10 -9.44
C THR A 165 -10.36 -0.39 -10.64
N LEU A 166 -11.59 0.13 -10.49
CA LEU A 166 -12.27 0.84 -11.58
C LEU A 166 -11.55 2.13 -11.99
N VAL A 167 -10.91 2.83 -11.05
CA VAL A 167 -10.10 4.02 -11.35
C VAL A 167 -8.88 3.68 -12.21
N GLU A 168 -8.26 2.51 -12.01
CA GLU A 168 -7.14 2.05 -12.84
C GLU A 168 -7.60 1.67 -14.25
N VAL A 169 -8.72 0.96 -14.36
CA VAL A 169 -9.33 0.62 -15.65
C VAL A 169 -9.67 1.89 -16.43
N ALA A 170 -10.29 2.88 -15.78
CA ALA A 170 -10.65 4.15 -16.40
C ALA A 170 -9.41 4.91 -16.91
N ARG A 171 -8.33 4.97 -16.11
CA ARG A 171 -7.06 5.60 -16.50
C ARG A 171 -6.40 4.90 -17.68
N ARG A 172 -6.43 3.56 -17.72
CA ARG A 172 -5.90 2.79 -18.85
C ARG A 172 -6.68 3.08 -20.13
N GLY A 173 -8.01 3.08 -20.06
CA GLY A 173 -8.88 3.43 -21.18
C GLY A 173 -8.60 4.83 -21.75
N SER A 174 -8.28 5.81 -20.88
CA SER A 174 -7.85 7.14 -21.35
C SER A 174 -6.46 7.16 -22.00
N ALA A 175 -5.51 6.39 -21.47
CA ALA A 175 -4.14 6.35 -21.98
C ALA A 175 -4.03 5.68 -23.36
N ASP A 176 -4.82 4.63 -23.61
CA ASP A 176 -4.91 3.99 -24.93
C ASP A 176 -5.60 4.91 -25.96
N ALA A 177 -6.60 5.71 -25.56
CA ALA A 177 -7.29 6.64 -26.45
C ALA A 177 -6.39 7.79 -26.96
N ASP A 178 -5.46 8.26 -26.13
CA ASP A 178 -4.48 9.28 -26.52
C ASP A 178 -3.39 8.70 -27.45
N ALA A 179 -3.07 7.41 -27.36
CA ALA A 179 -2.03 6.76 -28.16
C ALA A 179 -2.43 6.54 -29.64
N ASP A 180 -3.73 6.42 -29.93
CA ASP A 180 -4.25 6.21 -31.29
C ASP A 180 -4.41 7.52 -32.10
N THR A 181 -4.26 8.70 -31.48
CA THR A 181 -4.48 10.00 -32.15
C THR A 181 -3.24 10.54 -32.88
N ASP A 182 -2.05 9.98 -32.63
CA ASP A 182 -0.76 10.44 -33.22
C ASP A 182 -0.24 9.54 -34.38
N GLY A 183 -1.12 8.77 -35.01
CA GLY A 183 -0.78 7.76 -36.03
C GLY A 183 -1.03 8.12 -37.51
N ASP A 184 -1.39 9.36 -37.86
CA ASP A 184 -1.70 9.74 -39.25
C ASP A 184 -1.17 11.15 -39.59
N THR A 185 0.15 11.30 -39.65
CA THR A 185 0.79 12.38 -40.42
C THR A 185 1.98 11.82 -41.20
N ASP A 186 1.69 11.01 -42.22
CA ASP A 186 2.63 10.67 -43.30
C ASP A 186 2.16 11.40 -44.57
N THR A 187 2.77 12.55 -44.89
CA THR A 187 3.90 12.72 -45.83
C THR A 187 3.50 12.83 -47.31
N ASP A 188 2.83 13.93 -47.67
CA ASP A 188 2.89 14.46 -49.06
C ASP A 188 4.09 15.42 -49.17
N THR A 189 5.27 14.83 -49.36
CA THR A 189 6.42 15.53 -49.95
C THR A 189 6.31 15.40 -51.46
N ASP A 190 5.65 16.35 -52.10
CA ASP A 190 5.79 16.57 -53.54
C ASP A 190 6.73 17.77 -53.76
N ALA A 191 8.01 17.41 -53.95
CA ALA A 191 9.00 18.26 -54.56
C ALA A 191 9.03 17.97 -56.06
N ASP A 192 8.48 18.87 -56.87
CA ASP A 192 8.83 18.97 -58.28
C ASP A 192 9.07 20.44 -58.64
N ALA A 193 10.34 20.77 -58.76
CA ALA A 193 10.84 21.98 -59.40
C ALA A 193 11.24 21.62 -60.83
N ASP A 194 10.68 22.28 -61.84
CA ASP A 194 11.41 22.69 -63.05
C ASP A 194 10.51 23.48 -64.01
N GLY A 195 11.04 24.58 -64.57
CA GLY A 195 10.48 25.17 -65.79
C GLY A 195 10.46 26.70 -65.86
N ALA A 196 11.62 27.32 -65.98
CA ALA A 196 11.77 28.73 -66.36
C ALA A 196 11.20 29.02 -67.76
N GLY A 197 10.64 30.22 -67.95
CA GLY A 197 10.28 30.74 -69.27
C GLY A 197 9.80 32.19 -69.23
N ASN A 198 10.73 33.13 -69.41
CA ASN A 198 10.47 34.55 -69.63
C ASN A 198 9.66 34.78 -70.91
N GLY A 199 8.75 35.75 -70.89
CA GLY A 199 8.05 36.28 -72.07
C GLY A 199 7.40 37.62 -71.73
N ASP A 200 8.02 38.67 -72.26
CA ASP A 200 7.75 40.10 -72.12
C ASP A 200 6.53 40.54 -72.97
N GLU A 201 6.18 41.84 -72.86
CA GLU A 201 5.29 42.66 -73.70
C GLU A 201 3.77 42.65 -73.34
N ASP A 202 3.21 43.65 -72.66
CA ASP A 202 2.89 45.07 -72.99
C ASP A 202 1.45 45.25 -73.53
N GLU A 203 0.87 46.42 -73.21
CA GLU A 203 -0.20 47.12 -73.93
C GLU A 203 -1.67 47.09 -73.40
N THR A 204 -2.02 48.16 -72.66
CA THR A 204 -3.30 48.97 -72.72
C THR A 204 -4.63 48.36 -72.23
N THR A 205 -5.68 49.07 -71.79
CA THR A 205 -6.00 50.45 -71.36
C THR A 205 -7.40 50.36 -70.73
N ASP A 206 -7.63 51.20 -69.72
CA ASP A 206 -8.88 51.86 -69.27
C ASP A 206 -10.18 51.64 -70.10
N GLU A 207 -11.26 51.22 -69.44
CA GLU A 207 -12.61 51.84 -69.50
C GLU A 207 -13.51 51.37 -68.34
#